data_AF-A0A8W8LAV1-F1
#
_entry.id   AF-A0A8W8LAV1-F1
#
_cell.length_a   1.000
_cell.length_b   1.000
_cell.length_c   1.000
_cell.angle_alpha   90.00
_cell.angle_beta   90.00
_cell.angle_gamma   90.00
#
_symmetry.space_group_name_H-M   'P 1'
#
loop_
_entity.id
_entity.type
_entity.pdbx_description
1 polymer ?
#
loop_
_entity_poly.entity_id
_entity_poly.type
_entity_poly.pdbx_seq_one_letter_code
_entity_poly.pdbx_strand_id
1 'polypeptide(L)'
;MVVDLGGGTADITVHQQCEDHTLEEIVPASGGPWGGKSVDDRFIGFLEDISGPESMVKYKEKYMYDFLDIHRQFEVTKRSITPEKTGNVSIRIPLSFVQFCKNNRKVKNCPAAIEESPHKGVVQYDAGKLKWTVDYFKQIFFKETIDSIVGHIEKLLKDAKISDTKAILMVGGFSECKLVQQAIIEKCTGKKVIIPIDAGLAVVKGAVYFGHDPKAISRRVAMYTYGIQTWPEFKPTLHPLSKKYEIDGKSRCKDVFFPIVRKGEKIPVGLSKPQIFRPLFEKGSMLHCSVYISDDEDPKYIDESGCDLLGTLEVPLLNHDPANVEVEETLYFGETELRVTARDLSTNKAIDFTFDIL
;
A
#
# COMPACT_ATOMS: atom_id res chain seq x y z
N MET A 1 -5.27 -17.55 0.18
CA MET A 1 -5.13 -16.15 -0.27
C MET A 1 -6.12 -15.30 0.50
N VAL A 2 -5.66 -14.19 1.08
CA VAL A 2 -6.51 -13.17 1.70
C VAL A 2 -6.53 -11.99 0.73
N VAL A 3 -7.73 -11.51 0.41
CA VAL A 3 -7.97 -10.36 -0.47
C VAL A 3 -8.68 -9.32 0.39
N ASP A 4 -7.91 -8.38 0.94
CA ASP A 4 -8.43 -7.27 1.71
C ASP A 4 -8.83 -6.13 0.76
N LEU A 5 -10.12 -5.92 0.61
CA LEU A 5 -10.69 -4.85 -0.20
C LEU A 5 -11.21 -3.77 0.73
N GLY A 6 -10.33 -2.81 1.00
CA GLY A 6 -10.61 -1.68 1.87
C GLY A 6 -11.38 -0.55 1.18
N GLY A 7 -11.47 0.57 1.89
CA GLY A 7 -12.02 1.81 1.33
C GLY A 7 -11.10 2.39 0.26
N GLY A 8 -9.79 2.44 0.49
CA GLY A 8 -8.83 3.05 -0.46
C GLY A 8 -8.08 2.05 -1.32
N THR A 9 -7.60 0.97 -0.72
CA THR A 9 -6.69 0.00 -1.33
C THR A 9 -7.31 -1.39 -1.43
N ALA A 10 -6.71 -2.20 -2.27
CA ALA A 10 -6.87 -3.64 -2.29
C ALA A 10 -5.51 -4.28 -1.99
N ASP A 11 -5.42 -5.09 -0.94
CA ASP A 11 -4.19 -5.70 -0.46
C ASP A 11 -4.35 -7.22 -0.45
N ILE A 12 -3.42 -7.93 -1.09
CA ILE A 12 -3.50 -9.37 -1.32
C ILE A 12 -2.26 -10.07 -0.77
N THR A 13 -2.52 -11.06 0.09
CA THR A 13 -1.48 -11.92 0.68
C THR A 13 -1.83 -13.39 0.47
N VAL A 14 -0.81 -14.26 0.43
CA VAL A 14 -1.01 -15.71 0.31
C VAL A 14 -0.29 -16.41 1.44
N HIS A 15 -1.08 -17.14 2.22
CA HIS A 15 -0.63 -17.85 3.40
C HIS A 15 -0.83 -19.35 3.23
N GLN A 16 0.08 -20.13 3.79
CA GLN A 16 -0.02 -21.56 3.99
C GLN A 16 -0.08 -21.86 5.49
N GLN A 17 -0.93 -22.82 5.87
CA GLN A 17 -0.93 -23.36 7.23
C GLN A 17 0.17 -24.42 7.36
N CYS A 18 1.03 -24.25 8.35
CA CYS A 18 2.09 -25.18 8.74
C CYS A 18 1.53 -26.36 9.55
N GLU A 19 2.32 -27.42 9.73
CA GLU A 19 1.95 -28.60 10.54
C GLU A 19 1.67 -28.25 12.01
N ASP A 20 2.33 -27.22 12.53
CA ASP A 20 2.14 -26.68 13.89
C ASP A 20 0.96 -25.71 14.00
N HIS A 21 0.11 -25.66 12.97
CA HIS A 21 -1.06 -24.78 12.83
C HIS A 21 -0.76 -23.28 12.70
N THR A 22 0.51 -22.86 12.66
CA THR A 22 0.87 -21.47 12.39
C THR A 22 0.71 -21.13 10.91
N LEU A 23 0.70 -19.83 10.59
CA LEU A 23 0.63 -19.33 9.22
C LEU A 23 2.00 -18.84 8.73
N GLU A 24 2.36 -19.22 7.51
CA GLU A 24 3.52 -18.74 6.76
C GLU A 24 3.06 -18.01 5.49
N GLU A 25 3.54 -16.80 5.28
CA GLU A 25 3.37 -16.09 4.01
C GLU A 25 4.27 -16.70 2.92
N ILE A 26 3.75 -16.85 1.69
CA ILE A 26 4.43 -17.58 0.61
C ILE A 26 5.10 -16.64 -0.41
N VAL A 27 4.48 -15.48 -0.65
CA VAL A 27 4.96 -14.44 -1.55
C VAL A 27 4.71 -13.09 -0.91
N PRO A 28 5.54 -12.06 -1.21
CA PRO A 28 5.32 -10.72 -0.68
C PRO A 28 3.90 -10.22 -0.96
N ALA A 29 3.33 -9.49 0.00
CA ALA A 29 2.07 -8.77 -0.18
C ALA A 29 2.10 -7.89 -1.44
N SER A 30 0.96 -7.76 -2.09
CA SER A 30 0.81 -6.88 -3.26
C SER A 30 -0.59 -6.29 -3.32
N GLY A 31 -0.73 -5.17 -4.01
CA GLY A 31 -2.00 -4.46 -4.01
C GLY A 31 -2.06 -3.30 -4.99
N GLY A 32 -3.11 -2.51 -4.88
CA GLY A 32 -3.32 -1.32 -5.69
C GLY A 32 -4.47 -0.45 -5.18
N PRO A 33 -4.65 0.75 -5.78
CA PRO A 33 -5.69 1.70 -5.39
C PRO A 33 -7.07 1.31 -5.93
N TRP A 34 -7.50 0.08 -5.68
CA TRP A 34 -8.74 -0.51 -6.22
C TRP A 34 -9.81 -0.74 -5.14
N GLY A 35 -9.75 0.02 -4.05
CA GLY A 35 -10.76 -0.02 -2.99
C GLY A 35 -12.08 0.64 -3.40
N GLY A 36 -13.05 0.68 -2.48
CA GLY A 36 -14.36 1.30 -2.75
C GLY A 36 -14.32 2.77 -3.19
N LYS A 37 -13.25 3.49 -2.84
CA LYS A 37 -12.98 4.88 -3.21
C LYS A 37 -12.70 5.03 -4.70
N SER A 38 -12.12 4.05 -5.39
CA SER A 38 -11.90 4.20 -6.84
C SER A 38 -13.22 4.28 -7.62
N VAL A 39 -14.28 3.64 -7.11
CA VAL A 39 -15.64 3.77 -7.64
C VAL A 39 -16.21 5.16 -7.36
N ASP A 40 -15.94 5.73 -6.19
CA ASP A 40 -16.32 7.10 -5.81
C ASP A 40 -15.60 8.13 -6.68
N ASP A 41 -14.29 7.97 -6.88
CA ASP A 41 -13.45 8.86 -7.69
C ASP A 41 -13.95 8.89 -9.14
N ARG A 42 -14.34 7.74 -9.70
CA ARG A 42 -14.96 7.68 -11.03
C ARG A 42 -16.28 8.45 -11.10
N PHE A 43 -17.08 8.41 -10.05
CA PHE A 43 -18.31 9.20 -10.00
C PHE A 43 -18.05 10.70 -9.89
N ILE A 44 -17.06 11.11 -9.10
CA ILE A 44 -16.66 12.51 -9.03
C ILE A 44 -16.07 12.99 -10.36
N GLY A 45 -15.24 12.19 -11.02
CA GLY A 45 -14.76 12.47 -12.37
C GLY A 45 -15.90 12.58 -13.39
N PHE A 46 -16.92 11.73 -13.28
CA PHE A 46 -18.12 11.83 -14.10
C PHE A 46 -18.88 13.15 -13.88
N LEU A 47 -19.01 13.61 -12.63
CA LEU A 47 -19.60 14.92 -12.35
C LEU A 47 -18.74 16.05 -12.88
N GLU A 48 -17.42 15.95 -12.74
CA GLU A 48 -16.46 16.90 -13.29
C GLU A 48 -16.58 17.00 -14.82
N ASP A 49 -16.70 15.88 -15.51
CA ASP A 49 -16.97 15.83 -16.95
C ASP A 49 -18.27 16.53 -17.31
N ILE A 50 -19.29 16.54 -16.46
CA ILE A 50 -20.53 17.28 -16.72
C ILE A 50 -20.35 18.77 -16.40
N SER A 51 -19.71 19.14 -15.31
CA SER A 51 -19.54 20.55 -14.91
C SER A 51 -18.40 21.28 -15.62
N GLY A 52 -17.45 20.57 -16.23
CA GLY A 52 -16.26 21.10 -16.91
C GLY A 52 -14.94 20.88 -16.12
N PRO A 53 -13.76 21.10 -16.73
CA PRO A 53 -12.48 20.85 -16.06
C PRO A 53 -12.28 21.64 -14.76
N GLU A 54 -11.66 21.02 -13.75
CA GLU A 54 -11.36 21.59 -12.42
C GLU A 54 -12.60 22.11 -11.66
N SER A 55 -13.78 21.65 -12.06
CA SER A 55 -15.05 22.13 -11.51
C SER A 55 -15.30 21.61 -10.12
N MET A 56 -14.93 20.35 -9.84
CA MET A 56 -15.26 19.71 -8.58
C MET A 56 -14.45 20.27 -7.41
N VAL A 57 -13.21 20.71 -7.65
CA VAL A 57 -12.40 21.44 -6.67
C VAL A 57 -13.10 22.75 -6.28
N LYS A 58 -13.47 23.57 -7.26
CA LYS A 58 -14.18 24.85 -7.06
C LYS A 58 -15.55 24.66 -6.41
N TYR A 59 -16.26 23.59 -6.80
CA TYR A 59 -17.55 23.26 -6.23
C TYR A 59 -17.43 22.87 -4.76
N LYS A 60 -16.44 22.05 -4.40
CA LYS A 60 -16.15 21.66 -3.02
C LYS A 60 -15.81 22.86 -2.13
N GLU A 61 -15.02 23.81 -2.62
CA GLU A 61 -14.67 25.04 -1.88
C GLU A 61 -15.89 25.91 -1.58
N LYS A 62 -16.81 26.03 -2.55
CA LYS A 62 -17.96 26.93 -2.46
C LYS A 62 -19.21 26.29 -1.84
N TYR A 63 -19.40 24.99 -2.02
CA TYR A 63 -20.63 24.25 -1.71
C TYR A 63 -20.34 22.94 -0.98
N MET A 64 -19.46 22.96 0.03
CA MET A 64 -19.04 21.76 0.77
C MET A 64 -20.20 20.90 1.30
N TYR A 65 -21.24 21.50 1.85
CA TYR A 65 -22.39 20.73 2.38
C TYR A 65 -23.11 19.94 1.29
N ASP A 66 -23.35 20.55 0.13
CA ASP A 66 -23.99 19.89 -1.00
C ASP A 66 -23.06 18.86 -1.65
N PHE A 67 -21.76 19.12 -1.68
CA PHE A 67 -20.75 18.15 -2.10
C PHE A 67 -20.77 16.89 -1.21
N LEU A 68 -20.84 17.06 0.11
CA LEU A 68 -20.99 15.94 1.05
C LEU A 68 -22.33 15.21 0.88
N ASP A 69 -23.43 15.92 0.57
CA ASP A 69 -24.71 15.27 0.25
C ASP A 69 -24.60 14.41 -1.01
N ILE A 70 -23.98 14.91 -2.09
CA ILE A 70 -23.71 14.14 -3.31
C ILE A 70 -22.96 12.84 -2.98
N HIS A 71 -21.89 12.91 -2.19
CA HIS A 71 -21.13 11.74 -1.76
C HIS A 71 -21.99 10.74 -0.97
N ARG A 72 -22.83 11.21 -0.05
CA ARG A 72 -23.74 10.34 0.73
C ARG A 72 -24.78 9.67 -0.16
N GLN A 73 -25.39 10.42 -1.09
CA GLN A 73 -26.35 9.86 -2.04
C GLN A 73 -25.70 8.81 -2.95
N PHE A 74 -24.46 9.06 -3.39
CA PHE A 74 -23.70 8.10 -4.17
C PHE A 74 -23.36 6.85 -3.36
N GLU A 75 -22.86 6.98 -2.12
CA GLU A 75 -22.51 5.85 -1.26
C GLU A 75 -23.70 4.91 -1.03
N VAL A 76 -24.87 5.47 -0.67
CA VAL A 76 -26.11 4.68 -0.50
C VAL A 76 -26.48 3.97 -1.80
N THR A 77 -26.38 4.66 -2.92
CA THR A 77 -26.71 4.10 -4.23
C THR A 77 -25.73 2.99 -4.64
N LYS A 78 -24.43 3.22 -4.49
CA LYS A 78 -23.32 2.31 -4.75
C LYS A 78 -23.51 1.00 -3.99
N ARG A 79 -23.79 1.08 -2.68
CA ARG A 79 -24.05 -0.11 -1.83
C ARG A 79 -25.33 -0.86 -2.21
N SER A 80 -26.28 -0.21 -2.89
CA SER A 80 -27.54 -0.82 -3.32
C SER A 80 -27.48 -1.59 -4.63
N ILE A 81 -26.34 -1.56 -5.36
CA ILE A 81 -26.19 -2.24 -6.64
C ILE A 81 -25.80 -3.70 -6.41
N THR A 82 -26.60 -4.62 -6.96
CA THR A 82 -26.33 -6.06 -6.96
C THR A 82 -26.27 -6.58 -8.40
N PRO A 83 -25.69 -7.77 -8.64
CA PRO A 83 -25.69 -8.44 -9.93
C PRO A 83 -27.06 -8.50 -10.62
N GLU A 84 -28.09 -8.85 -9.86
CA GLU A 84 -29.45 -9.14 -10.34
C GLU A 84 -30.28 -7.87 -10.49
N LYS A 85 -29.80 -6.73 -9.98
CA LYS A 85 -30.50 -5.45 -10.10
C LYS A 85 -30.57 -5.05 -11.57
N THR A 86 -31.77 -4.75 -12.03
CA THR A 86 -32.09 -4.30 -13.39
C THR A 86 -32.87 -2.99 -13.37
N GLY A 87 -33.18 -2.45 -14.54
CA GLY A 87 -33.96 -1.21 -14.67
C GLY A 87 -33.08 0.03 -14.54
N ASN A 88 -33.53 1.01 -13.75
CA ASN A 88 -32.87 2.30 -13.64
C ASN A 88 -32.39 2.59 -12.21
N VAL A 89 -31.28 3.30 -12.13
CA VAL A 89 -30.75 3.88 -10.89
C VAL A 89 -30.78 5.39 -11.01
N SER A 90 -31.04 6.09 -9.90
CA SER A 90 -31.08 7.54 -9.90
C SER A 90 -30.46 8.11 -8.65
N ILE A 91 -29.69 9.18 -8.80
CA ILE A 91 -29.04 9.91 -7.72
C ILE A 91 -29.57 11.34 -7.74
N ARG A 92 -30.05 11.81 -6.58
CA ARG A 92 -30.46 13.21 -6.41
C ARG A 92 -29.21 14.08 -6.43
N ILE A 93 -29.28 15.17 -7.18
CA ILE A 93 -28.22 16.15 -7.28
C ILE A 93 -28.73 17.50 -6.75
N PRO A 94 -27.98 18.16 -5.84
CA PRO A 94 -28.34 19.47 -5.31
C PRO A 94 -28.52 20.53 -6.40
N LEU A 95 -29.44 21.48 -6.16
CA LEU A 95 -29.67 22.60 -7.08
C LEU A 95 -28.43 23.48 -7.27
N SER A 96 -27.57 23.57 -6.25
CA SER A 96 -26.31 24.30 -6.33
C SER A 96 -25.37 23.70 -7.39
N PHE A 97 -25.30 22.37 -7.52
CA PHE A 97 -24.50 21.71 -8.56
C PHE A 97 -25.10 21.99 -9.95
N VAL A 98 -26.42 21.88 -10.09
CA VAL A 98 -27.12 22.20 -11.35
C VAL A 98 -26.84 23.64 -11.79
N GLN A 99 -26.87 24.60 -10.87
CA GLN A 99 -26.55 25.99 -11.16
C GLN A 99 -25.06 26.19 -11.43
N PHE A 100 -24.20 25.46 -10.72
CA PHE A 100 -22.76 25.46 -10.95
C PHE A 100 -22.43 25.00 -12.37
N CYS A 101 -22.98 23.87 -12.83
CA CYS A 101 -22.78 23.37 -14.20
C CYS A 101 -23.18 24.41 -15.25
N LYS A 102 -24.35 25.03 -15.09
CA LYS A 102 -24.83 26.10 -15.99
C LYS A 102 -23.83 27.24 -16.10
N ASN A 103 -23.37 27.73 -14.96
CA ASN A 103 -22.48 28.88 -14.90
C ASN A 103 -21.08 28.54 -15.44
N ASN A 104 -20.54 27.36 -15.09
CA ASN A 104 -19.19 26.97 -15.46
C ASN A 104 -19.08 26.64 -16.95
N ARG A 105 -20.06 25.93 -17.53
CA ARG A 105 -20.11 25.64 -18.97
C ARG A 105 -20.74 26.74 -19.82
N LYS A 106 -21.34 27.76 -19.20
CA LYS A 106 -22.10 28.82 -19.88
C LYS A 106 -23.28 28.28 -20.71
N VAL A 107 -23.97 27.27 -20.18
CA VAL A 107 -25.12 26.62 -20.83
C VAL A 107 -26.44 26.95 -20.13
N LYS A 108 -27.55 26.77 -20.86
CA LYS A 108 -28.90 27.12 -20.36
C LYS A 108 -29.34 26.26 -19.17
N ASN A 109 -29.02 24.97 -19.18
CA ASN A 109 -29.45 24.00 -18.15
C ASN A 109 -28.52 22.79 -18.03
N CYS A 110 -28.73 21.99 -16.99
CA CYS A 110 -27.93 20.77 -16.75
C CYS A 110 -28.06 19.74 -17.89
N PRO A 111 -29.24 19.51 -18.51
CA PRO A 111 -29.32 18.71 -19.73
C PRO A 111 -28.38 19.18 -20.84
N ALA A 112 -28.27 20.48 -21.09
CA ALA A 112 -27.32 21.03 -22.05
C ALA A 112 -25.86 20.78 -21.64
N ALA A 113 -25.53 20.84 -20.35
CA ALA A 113 -24.19 20.49 -19.85
C ALA A 113 -23.84 19.02 -20.11
N ILE A 114 -24.82 18.11 -19.92
CA ILE A 114 -24.67 16.67 -20.22
C ILE A 114 -24.45 16.47 -21.73
N GLU A 115 -25.22 17.14 -22.58
CA GLU A 115 -25.10 17.05 -24.04
C GLU A 115 -23.74 17.52 -24.57
N GLU A 116 -23.07 18.44 -23.87
CA GLU A 116 -21.70 18.91 -24.18
C GLU A 116 -20.60 18.09 -23.48
N SER A 117 -20.97 17.10 -22.67
CA SER A 117 -20.04 16.22 -21.98
C SER A 117 -19.81 14.91 -22.76
N PRO A 118 -18.76 14.14 -22.43
CA PRO A 118 -18.59 12.77 -22.93
C PRO A 118 -19.77 11.83 -22.57
N HIS A 119 -20.64 12.25 -21.65
CA HIS A 119 -21.77 11.46 -21.14
C HIS A 119 -23.10 11.77 -21.85
N LYS A 120 -23.04 12.35 -23.05
CA LYS A 120 -24.22 12.55 -23.91
C LYS A 120 -24.93 11.22 -24.20
N GLY A 121 -26.25 11.21 -24.02
CA GLY A 121 -27.11 10.05 -24.33
C GLY A 121 -27.02 8.87 -23.36
N VAL A 122 -26.11 8.89 -22.39
CA VAL A 122 -25.91 7.79 -21.43
C VAL A 122 -26.43 8.08 -20.02
N VAL A 123 -26.67 9.35 -19.72
CA VAL A 123 -27.32 9.80 -18.48
C VAL A 123 -28.48 10.74 -18.81
N GLN A 124 -29.57 10.61 -18.07
CA GLN A 124 -30.70 11.53 -18.15
C GLN A 124 -30.76 12.39 -16.89
N TYR A 125 -31.12 13.65 -17.05
CA TYR A 125 -31.44 14.52 -15.93
C TYR A 125 -32.95 14.80 -15.91
N ASP A 126 -33.62 14.38 -14.83
CA ASP A 126 -35.05 14.57 -14.64
C ASP A 126 -35.37 14.85 -13.17
N ALA A 127 -36.22 15.85 -12.92
CA ALA A 127 -36.70 16.25 -11.59
C ALA A 127 -35.62 16.32 -10.48
N GLY A 128 -34.44 16.88 -10.80
CA GLY A 128 -33.33 17.02 -9.84
C GLY A 128 -32.50 15.74 -9.62
N LYS A 129 -32.63 14.75 -10.51
CA LYS A 129 -31.91 13.48 -10.42
C LYS A 129 -31.17 13.18 -11.71
N LEU A 130 -29.96 12.64 -11.57
CA LEU A 130 -29.28 11.94 -12.66
C LEU A 130 -29.75 10.49 -12.66
N LYS A 131 -30.02 9.94 -13.85
CA LYS A 131 -30.61 8.63 -14.06
C LYS A 131 -29.85 7.85 -15.12
N TRP A 132 -29.56 6.58 -14.81
CA TRP A 132 -28.88 5.63 -15.70
C TRP A 132 -29.67 4.32 -15.74
N THR A 133 -29.44 3.53 -16.79
CA THR A 133 -29.72 2.09 -16.70
C THR A 133 -28.72 1.47 -15.72
N VAL A 134 -29.13 0.42 -15.02
CA VAL A 134 -28.26 -0.26 -14.04
C VAL A 134 -27.03 -0.86 -14.70
N ASP A 135 -27.15 -1.41 -15.91
CA ASP A 135 -26.02 -2.00 -16.64
C ASP A 135 -24.97 -0.93 -17.00
N TYR A 136 -25.41 0.23 -17.47
CA TYR A 136 -24.51 1.33 -17.75
C TYR A 136 -23.82 1.84 -16.48
N PHE A 137 -24.56 1.94 -15.37
CA PHE A 137 -24.01 2.33 -14.07
C PHE A 137 -22.90 1.37 -13.59
N LYS A 138 -23.13 0.06 -13.69
CA LYS A 138 -22.12 -0.97 -13.40
C LYS A 138 -20.89 -0.80 -14.29
N GLN A 139 -21.11 -0.64 -15.60
CA GLN A 139 -20.06 -0.50 -16.60
C GLN A 139 -19.15 0.71 -16.33
N ILE A 140 -19.74 1.89 -16.09
CA ILE A 140 -18.97 3.13 -15.97
C ILE A 140 -18.30 3.27 -14.60
N PHE A 141 -18.95 2.87 -13.51
CA PHE A 141 -18.42 3.13 -12.17
C PHE A 141 -17.63 1.96 -11.57
N PHE A 142 -18.02 0.71 -11.84
CA PHE A 142 -17.41 -0.44 -11.15
C PHE A 142 -16.41 -1.23 -12.01
N LYS A 143 -16.59 -1.27 -13.33
CA LYS A 143 -15.90 -2.25 -14.17
C LYS A 143 -14.38 -2.23 -14.04
N GLU A 144 -13.72 -1.08 -14.18
CA GLU A 144 -12.25 -1.02 -14.12
C GLU A 144 -11.72 -1.45 -12.75
N THR A 145 -12.38 -1.05 -11.68
CA THR A 145 -12.01 -1.45 -10.33
C THR A 145 -12.11 -2.97 -10.17
N ILE A 146 -13.22 -3.56 -10.61
CA ILE A 146 -13.42 -5.02 -10.58
C ILE A 146 -12.40 -5.74 -11.47
N ASP A 147 -12.19 -5.28 -12.70
CA ASP A 147 -11.24 -5.85 -13.65
C ASP A 147 -9.80 -5.81 -13.09
N SER A 148 -9.42 -4.71 -12.42
CA SER A 148 -8.10 -4.56 -11.83
C SER A 148 -7.88 -5.54 -10.68
N ILE A 149 -8.87 -5.69 -9.78
CA ILE A 149 -8.82 -6.67 -8.69
C ILE A 149 -8.73 -8.09 -9.24
N VAL A 150 -9.63 -8.45 -10.16
CA VAL A 150 -9.68 -9.79 -10.76
C VAL A 150 -8.41 -10.09 -11.53
N GLY A 151 -7.95 -9.16 -12.37
CA GLY A 151 -6.74 -9.33 -13.18
C GLY A 151 -5.50 -9.52 -12.32
N HIS A 152 -5.41 -8.82 -11.19
CA HIS A 152 -4.31 -8.99 -10.24
C HIS A 152 -4.36 -10.36 -9.54
N ILE A 153 -5.54 -10.80 -9.10
CA ILE A 153 -5.74 -12.15 -8.52
C ILE A 153 -5.37 -13.24 -9.54
N GLU A 154 -5.84 -13.13 -10.79
CA GLU A 154 -5.53 -14.07 -11.86
C GLU A 154 -4.03 -14.12 -12.17
N LYS A 155 -3.35 -12.96 -12.15
CA LYS A 155 -1.90 -12.87 -12.30
C LYS A 155 -1.18 -13.62 -11.18
N LEU A 156 -1.57 -13.41 -9.93
CA LEU A 156 -1.00 -14.10 -8.78
C LEU A 156 -1.22 -15.62 -8.86
N LEU A 157 -2.43 -16.06 -9.21
CA LEU A 157 -2.75 -17.49 -9.30
C LEU A 157 -2.03 -18.22 -10.46
N LYS A 158 -1.40 -17.51 -11.39
CA LYS A 158 -0.52 -18.09 -12.43
C LYS A 158 0.90 -18.36 -11.92
N ASP A 159 1.31 -17.78 -10.80
CA ASP A 159 2.61 -18.06 -10.20
C ASP A 159 2.62 -19.50 -9.67
N ALA A 160 3.60 -20.29 -10.12
CA ALA A 160 3.75 -21.68 -9.73
C ALA A 160 3.83 -21.86 -8.20
N LYS A 161 4.38 -20.89 -7.47
CA LYS A 161 4.53 -20.91 -6.01
C LYS A 161 3.20 -20.88 -5.25
N ILE A 162 2.13 -20.35 -5.86
CA ILE A 162 0.82 -20.15 -5.20
C ILE A 162 -0.36 -20.65 -6.04
N SER A 163 -0.10 -21.29 -7.18
CA SER A 163 -1.12 -21.82 -8.09
C SER A 163 -2.06 -22.84 -7.42
N ASP A 164 -1.57 -23.58 -6.43
CA ASP A 164 -2.27 -24.58 -5.63
C ASP A 164 -3.15 -23.99 -4.51
N THR A 165 -3.23 -22.65 -4.40
CA THR A 165 -4.11 -21.94 -3.44
C THR A 165 -5.48 -22.61 -3.41
N LYS A 166 -5.97 -23.02 -2.23
CA LYS A 166 -7.26 -23.73 -2.10
C LYS A 166 -8.46 -22.80 -1.87
N ALA A 167 -8.23 -21.69 -1.17
CA ALA A 167 -9.27 -20.76 -0.76
C ALA A 167 -8.84 -19.29 -0.91
N ILE A 168 -9.83 -18.46 -1.23
CA ILE A 168 -9.75 -17.01 -1.30
C ILE A 168 -10.67 -16.45 -0.21
N LEU A 169 -10.08 -15.78 0.79
CA LEU A 169 -10.81 -15.12 1.86
C LEU A 169 -10.92 -13.63 1.51
N MET A 170 -12.13 -13.15 1.28
CA MET A 170 -12.41 -11.75 0.96
C MET A 170 -12.73 -10.97 2.23
N VAL A 171 -11.87 -10.03 2.63
CA VAL A 171 -12.03 -9.18 3.83
C VAL A 171 -12.03 -7.71 3.45
N GLY A 172 -12.32 -6.81 4.39
CA GLY A 172 -12.43 -5.38 4.14
C GLY A 172 -13.84 -4.96 3.72
N GLY A 173 -14.15 -3.67 3.87
CA GLY A 173 -15.50 -3.15 3.68
C GLY A 173 -16.01 -3.28 2.23
N PHE A 174 -15.11 -3.18 1.24
CA PHE A 174 -15.48 -3.29 -0.16
C PHE A 174 -15.68 -4.75 -0.61
N SER A 175 -15.20 -5.73 0.17
CA SER A 175 -15.52 -7.15 -0.04
C SER A 175 -17.01 -7.46 0.19
N GLU A 176 -17.79 -6.56 0.78
CA GLU A 176 -19.26 -6.68 0.88
C GLU A 176 -19.99 -6.41 -0.45
N CYS A 177 -19.30 -5.80 -1.43
CA CYS A 177 -19.86 -5.48 -2.73
C CYS A 177 -20.21 -6.75 -3.53
N LYS A 178 -21.50 -6.95 -3.82
CA LYS A 178 -21.97 -8.16 -4.52
C LYS A 178 -21.45 -8.30 -5.94
N LEU A 179 -21.17 -7.19 -6.62
CA LEU A 179 -20.55 -7.22 -7.95
C LEU A 179 -19.12 -7.78 -7.90
N VAL A 180 -18.34 -7.35 -6.90
CA VAL A 180 -16.96 -7.81 -6.71
C VAL A 180 -16.95 -9.28 -6.31
N GLN A 181 -17.83 -9.69 -5.38
CA GLN A 181 -17.99 -11.09 -4.97
C GLN A 181 -18.28 -11.99 -6.18
N GLN A 182 -19.27 -11.63 -6.99
CA GLN A 182 -19.63 -12.41 -8.18
C GLN A 182 -18.46 -12.51 -9.16
N ALA A 183 -17.81 -11.38 -9.48
CA ALA A 183 -16.71 -11.38 -10.44
C ALA A 183 -15.54 -12.29 -10.00
N ILE A 184 -15.17 -12.26 -8.71
CA ILE A 184 -14.11 -13.13 -8.18
C ILE A 184 -14.55 -14.60 -8.19
N ILE A 185 -15.79 -14.90 -7.81
CA ILE A 185 -16.34 -16.28 -7.83
C ILE A 185 -16.34 -16.85 -9.25
N GLU A 186 -16.78 -16.07 -10.24
CA GLU A 186 -16.85 -16.50 -11.65
C GLU A 186 -15.47 -16.68 -12.28
N LYS A 187 -14.48 -15.89 -11.87
CA LYS A 187 -13.13 -15.90 -12.46
C LYS A 187 -12.21 -16.91 -11.80
N CYS A 188 -12.33 -17.09 -10.48
CA CYS A 188 -11.51 -18.01 -9.70
C CYS A 188 -12.18 -19.39 -9.57
N THR A 189 -12.63 -19.95 -10.69
CA THR A 189 -13.29 -21.27 -10.69
C THR A 189 -12.40 -22.36 -10.08
N GLY A 190 -13.01 -23.27 -9.32
CA GLY A 190 -12.29 -24.33 -8.61
C GLY A 190 -11.63 -23.90 -7.29
N LYS A 191 -11.70 -22.61 -6.92
CA LYS A 191 -11.24 -22.10 -5.62
C LYS A 191 -12.42 -21.86 -4.69
N LYS A 192 -12.26 -22.16 -3.39
CA LYS A 192 -13.28 -21.84 -2.39
C LYS A 192 -13.21 -20.35 -2.04
N VAL A 193 -14.17 -19.56 -2.50
CA VAL A 193 -14.30 -18.15 -2.11
C VAL A 193 -15.10 -18.07 -0.80
N ILE A 194 -14.53 -17.42 0.21
CA ILE A 194 -15.09 -17.27 1.55
C ILE A 194 -15.23 -15.77 1.82
N ILE A 195 -16.44 -15.33 2.14
CA ILE A 195 -16.71 -13.97 2.61
C ILE A 195 -17.20 -14.11 4.06
N PRO A 196 -16.43 -13.63 5.05
CA PRO A 196 -16.84 -13.70 6.45
C PRO A 196 -18.02 -12.76 6.72
N ILE A 197 -18.78 -13.09 7.77
CA ILE A 197 -19.78 -12.18 8.33
C ILE A 197 -19.04 -10.96 8.87
N ASP A 198 -19.52 -9.77 8.53
CA ASP A 198 -18.84 -8.48 8.78
C ASP A 198 -17.43 -8.44 8.17
N ALA A 199 -17.31 -8.64 6.85
CA ALA A 199 -16.03 -8.57 6.15
C ALA A 199 -15.28 -7.26 6.45
N GLY A 200 -16.01 -6.14 6.60
CA GLY A 200 -15.43 -4.86 7.01
C GLY A 200 -14.82 -4.82 8.42
N LEU A 201 -15.17 -5.77 9.31
CA LEU A 201 -14.60 -5.89 10.66
C LEU A 201 -13.59 -7.03 10.79
N ALA A 202 -13.38 -7.84 9.75
CA ALA A 202 -12.54 -9.03 9.83
C ALA A 202 -11.08 -8.69 10.21
N VAL A 203 -10.53 -7.60 9.66
CA VAL A 203 -9.16 -7.15 9.92
C VAL A 203 -9.00 -6.72 11.38
N VAL A 204 -9.89 -5.85 11.91
CA VAL A 204 -9.81 -5.40 13.31
C VAL A 204 -10.05 -6.55 14.29
N LYS A 205 -10.97 -7.47 13.98
CA LYS A 205 -11.16 -8.69 14.78
C LYS A 205 -9.87 -9.51 14.80
N GLY A 206 -9.22 -9.69 13.65
CA GLY A 206 -7.93 -10.37 13.52
C GLY A 206 -6.81 -9.67 14.32
N ALA A 207 -6.75 -8.34 14.29
CA ALA A 207 -5.77 -7.57 15.06
C ALA A 207 -5.94 -7.76 16.58
N VAL A 208 -7.17 -7.82 17.09
CA VAL A 208 -7.45 -8.13 18.50
C VAL A 208 -6.97 -9.53 18.85
N TYR A 209 -7.25 -10.53 18.00
CA TYR A 209 -6.73 -11.89 18.20
C TYR A 209 -5.20 -11.94 18.19
N PHE A 210 -4.56 -11.24 17.25
CA PHE A 210 -3.11 -11.16 17.17
C PHE A 210 -2.50 -10.49 18.40
N GLY A 211 -3.13 -9.45 18.95
CA GLY A 211 -2.69 -8.84 20.21
C GLY A 211 -2.72 -9.81 21.41
N HIS A 212 -3.63 -10.79 21.40
CA HIS A 212 -3.67 -11.85 22.42
C HIS A 212 -2.67 -12.98 22.16
N ASP A 213 -2.43 -13.34 20.89
CA ASP A 213 -1.45 -14.34 20.48
C ASP A 213 -0.63 -13.89 19.27
N PRO A 214 0.47 -13.14 19.49
CA PRO A 214 1.32 -12.65 18.42
C PRO A 214 2.06 -13.77 17.67
N LYS A 215 2.11 -14.99 18.23
CA LYS A 215 2.82 -16.14 17.65
C LYS A 215 2.00 -16.91 16.61
N ALA A 216 0.73 -16.53 16.41
CA ALA A 216 -0.16 -17.15 15.43
C ALA A 216 0.38 -17.07 13.98
N ILE A 217 1.17 -16.05 13.67
CA ILE A 217 1.89 -15.90 12.39
C ILE A 217 3.36 -16.19 12.65
N SER A 218 3.85 -17.35 12.23
CA SER A 218 5.21 -17.79 12.57
C SER A 218 6.28 -17.25 11.63
N ARG A 219 5.89 -16.92 10.39
CA ARG A 219 6.83 -16.53 9.33
C ARG A 219 6.19 -15.52 8.37
N ARG A 220 6.88 -14.40 8.18
CA ARG A 220 6.55 -13.37 7.17
C ARG A 220 7.55 -13.41 6.04
N VAL A 221 7.21 -12.82 4.90
CA VAL A 221 8.13 -12.64 3.78
C VAL A 221 8.57 -11.18 3.74
N ALA A 222 9.87 -10.94 3.62
CA ALA A 222 10.41 -9.59 3.53
C ALA A 222 9.86 -8.88 2.28
N MET A 223 9.16 -7.75 2.46
CA MET A 223 8.63 -6.95 1.34
C MET A 223 9.72 -6.17 0.60
N TYR A 224 10.77 -5.80 1.34
CA TYR A 224 11.92 -5.03 0.87
C TYR A 224 13.22 -5.76 1.24
N THR A 225 14.31 -5.35 0.60
CA THR A 225 15.65 -5.64 1.10
C THR A 225 16.00 -4.61 2.16
N TYR A 226 16.29 -5.06 3.38
CA TYR A 226 16.65 -4.22 4.51
C TYR A 226 18.16 -4.25 4.70
N GLY A 227 18.76 -3.08 4.89
CA GLY A 227 20.20 -2.99 5.06
C GLY A 227 20.66 -1.70 5.70
N ILE A 228 21.97 -1.56 5.77
CA ILE A 228 22.64 -0.40 6.35
C ILE A 228 23.64 0.16 5.34
N GLN A 229 24.01 1.43 5.51
CA GLN A 229 25.11 2.01 4.73
C GLN A 229 26.46 1.54 5.27
N THR A 230 27.35 1.11 4.38
CA THR A 230 28.73 0.78 4.73
C THR A 230 29.72 1.44 3.79
N TRP A 231 30.96 1.57 4.26
CA TRP A 231 32.06 2.19 3.53
C TRP A 231 33.24 1.21 3.43
N PRO A 232 33.10 0.11 2.66
CA PRO A 232 34.14 -0.92 2.56
C PRO A 232 35.39 -0.39 1.86
N GLU A 233 36.47 -1.17 1.90
CA GLU A 233 37.69 -0.86 1.16
C GLU A 233 37.42 -0.66 -0.34
N PHE A 234 37.99 0.38 -0.94
CA PHE A 234 37.80 0.68 -2.35
C PHE A 234 38.56 -0.34 -3.23
N LYS A 235 37.83 -1.06 -4.08
CA LYS A 235 38.40 -2.00 -5.05
C LYS A 235 38.19 -1.44 -6.46
N PRO A 236 39.24 -0.97 -7.17
CA PRO A 236 39.11 -0.35 -8.49
C PRO A 236 38.42 -1.22 -9.55
N THR A 237 38.48 -2.54 -9.40
CA THR A 237 37.84 -3.50 -10.33
C THR A 237 36.36 -3.75 -10.05
N LEU A 238 35.85 -3.35 -8.89
CA LEU A 238 34.47 -3.59 -8.46
C LEU A 238 33.68 -2.29 -8.23
N HIS A 239 34.35 -1.26 -7.74
CA HIS A 239 33.72 -0.03 -7.30
C HIS A 239 33.93 1.10 -8.31
N PRO A 240 32.89 1.90 -8.60
CA PRO A 240 32.99 3.04 -9.49
C PRO A 240 33.85 4.13 -8.86
N LEU A 241 34.70 4.76 -9.65
CA LEU A 241 35.60 5.83 -9.18
C LEU A 241 34.84 7.01 -8.54
N SER A 242 33.60 7.27 -8.96
CA SER A 242 32.74 8.30 -8.37
C SER A 242 32.37 8.05 -6.90
N LYS A 243 32.46 6.80 -6.43
CA LYS A 243 32.23 6.40 -5.04
C LYS A 243 33.53 6.28 -4.24
N LYS A 244 34.69 6.54 -4.84
CA LYS A 244 35.96 6.54 -4.12
C LYS A 244 36.02 7.72 -3.15
N TYR A 245 36.35 7.45 -1.89
CA TYR A 245 36.58 8.46 -0.86
C TYR A 245 37.84 8.11 -0.06
N GLU A 246 38.65 9.09 0.30
CA GLU A 246 39.86 8.87 1.11
C GLU A 246 39.57 9.26 2.56
N ILE A 247 39.81 8.35 3.50
CA ILE A 247 39.67 8.60 4.94
C ILE A 247 40.83 7.93 5.68
N ASP A 248 41.53 8.69 6.52
CA ASP A 248 42.71 8.24 7.27
C ASP A 248 43.78 7.54 6.40
N GLY A 249 44.00 8.04 5.19
CA GLY A 249 44.95 7.47 4.23
C GLY A 249 44.53 6.14 3.61
N LYS A 250 43.27 5.72 3.78
CA LYS A 250 42.69 4.53 3.17
C LYS A 250 41.59 4.91 2.18
N SER A 251 41.66 4.34 0.98
CA SER A 251 40.60 4.45 0.00
C SER A 251 39.40 3.58 0.39
N ARG A 252 38.23 4.19 0.51
CA ARG A 252 36.93 3.54 0.78
C ARG A 252 35.95 3.77 -0.36
N CYS A 253 34.97 2.89 -0.48
CA CYS A 253 33.82 3.08 -1.36
C CYS A 253 32.65 3.56 -0.51
N LYS A 254 32.20 4.81 -0.71
CA LYS A 254 31.08 5.34 0.04
C LYS A 254 29.74 4.81 -0.47
N ASP A 255 28.71 4.94 0.36
CA ASP A 255 27.30 4.70 -0.01
C ASP A 255 26.96 3.25 -0.40
N VAL A 256 27.77 2.27 0.00
CA VAL A 256 27.49 0.86 -0.32
C VAL A 256 26.31 0.38 0.52
N PHE A 257 25.31 -0.21 -0.15
CA PHE A 257 24.19 -0.86 0.51
C PHE A 257 24.66 -2.23 1.00
N PHE A 258 24.60 -2.47 2.31
CA PHE A 258 24.89 -3.78 2.89
C PHE A 258 23.58 -4.50 3.26
N PRO A 259 23.14 -5.51 2.49
CA PRO A 259 21.88 -6.20 2.74
C PRO A 259 21.98 -7.12 3.96
N ILE A 260 21.05 -6.94 4.91
CA ILE A 260 20.92 -7.76 6.12
C ILE A 260 19.83 -8.82 5.95
N VAL A 261 18.71 -8.44 5.34
CA VAL A 261 17.60 -9.32 4.93
C VAL A 261 17.20 -8.94 3.51
N ARG A 262 17.05 -9.92 2.62
CA ARG A 262 16.66 -9.66 1.22
C ARG A 262 15.16 -9.75 1.01
N LYS A 263 14.64 -8.98 0.05
CA LYS A 263 13.26 -9.11 -0.44
C LYS A 263 12.94 -10.56 -0.79
N GLY A 264 11.80 -11.06 -0.32
CA GLY A 264 11.40 -12.46 -0.52
C GLY A 264 11.97 -13.45 0.50
N GLU A 265 12.91 -13.05 1.36
CA GLU A 265 13.43 -13.90 2.43
C GLU A 265 12.34 -14.17 3.48
N LYS A 266 12.28 -15.42 3.97
CA LYS A 266 11.38 -15.83 5.04
C LYS A 266 11.95 -15.39 6.38
N ILE A 267 11.18 -14.61 7.12
CA ILE A 267 11.53 -14.03 8.42
C ILE A 267 10.75 -14.78 9.51
N PRO A 268 11.41 -15.60 10.34
CA PRO A 268 10.81 -16.16 11.54
C PRO A 268 10.52 -15.08 12.58
N VAL A 269 9.49 -15.30 13.41
CA VAL A 269 9.22 -14.44 14.58
C VAL A 269 10.45 -14.39 15.49
N GLY A 270 10.86 -13.17 15.87
CA GLY A 270 11.98 -12.93 16.77
C GLY A 270 13.36 -13.06 16.12
N LEU A 271 13.44 -13.09 14.78
CA LEU A 271 14.71 -13.08 14.06
C LEU A 271 15.47 -11.80 14.39
N SER A 272 16.68 -11.92 14.92
CA SER A 272 17.62 -10.81 15.04
C SER A 272 18.84 -11.04 14.16
N LYS A 273 19.33 -9.96 13.54
CA LYS A 273 20.51 -9.97 12.67
C LYS A 273 21.50 -8.92 13.15
N PRO A 274 22.49 -9.31 13.97
CA PRO A 274 23.54 -8.40 14.40
C PRO A 274 24.59 -8.22 13.31
N GLN A 275 25.04 -6.99 13.12
CA GLN A 275 26.17 -6.63 12.28
C GLN A 275 27.13 -5.77 13.09
N ILE A 276 28.37 -6.26 13.22
CA ILE A 276 29.43 -5.53 13.90
C ILE A 276 30.25 -4.79 12.86
N PHE A 277 30.55 -3.53 13.12
CA PHE A 277 31.43 -2.73 12.30
C PHE A 277 32.27 -1.75 13.12
N ARG A 278 33.35 -1.29 12.50
CA ARG A 278 34.15 -0.18 13.01
C ARG A 278 33.65 1.11 12.38
N PRO A 279 33.05 2.02 13.16
CA PRO A 279 32.53 3.25 12.61
C PRO A 279 33.65 4.13 12.08
N LEU A 280 33.35 4.83 10.99
CA LEU A 280 34.17 5.92 10.48
C LEU A 280 33.56 7.22 11.01
N PHE A 281 34.17 7.81 12.03
CA PHE A 281 33.65 9.01 12.68
C PHE A 281 34.78 9.90 13.18
N GLU A 282 34.50 11.19 13.27
CA GLU A 282 35.44 12.16 13.85
C GLU A 282 35.33 12.11 15.38
N LYS A 283 36.47 12.24 16.06
CA LYS A 283 36.46 12.27 17.53
C LYS A 283 35.60 13.43 18.02
N GLY A 284 34.61 13.14 18.86
CA GLY A 284 33.66 14.14 19.34
C GLY A 284 32.41 14.32 18.49
N SER A 285 32.22 13.53 17.42
CA SER A 285 30.98 13.51 16.63
C SER A 285 29.99 12.44 17.11
N MET A 286 28.73 12.58 16.68
CA MET A 286 27.76 11.50 16.71
C MET A 286 28.08 10.52 15.58
N LEU A 287 27.85 9.22 15.83
CA LEU A 287 27.79 8.22 14.77
C LEU A 287 26.35 8.11 14.28
N HIS A 288 26.16 8.17 12.97
CA HIS A 288 24.87 7.97 12.32
C HIS A 288 24.78 6.54 11.79
N CYS A 289 23.92 5.72 12.40
CA CYS A 289 23.59 4.38 11.93
C CYS A 289 22.29 4.46 11.14
N SER A 290 22.41 4.56 9.82
CA SER A 290 21.28 4.72 8.90
C SER A 290 20.82 3.37 8.35
N VAL A 291 19.52 3.12 8.49
CA VAL A 291 18.83 1.93 7.98
C VAL A 291 18.10 2.28 6.70
N TYR A 292 18.28 1.45 5.67
CA TYR A 292 17.70 1.63 4.35
C TYR A 292 16.84 0.44 3.95
N ILE A 293 15.85 0.71 3.10
CA ILE A 293 15.04 -0.30 2.43
C ILE A 293 15.25 -0.19 0.91
N SER A 294 15.08 -1.30 0.20
CA SER A 294 15.10 -1.32 -1.27
C SER A 294 14.01 -2.22 -1.86
N ASP A 295 13.43 -1.77 -2.97
CA ASP A 295 12.54 -2.56 -3.81
C ASP A 295 13.27 -3.65 -4.63
N ASP A 296 14.58 -3.53 -4.81
CA ASP A 296 15.44 -4.52 -5.47
C ASP A 296 15.84 -5.63 -4.48
N GLU A 297 16.05 -6.85 -4.98
CA GLU A 297 16.52 -7.99 -4.18
C GLU A 297 18.01 -7.84 -3.80
N ASP A 298 18.83 -7.22 -4.66
CA ASP A 298 20.27 -7.05 -4.50
C ASP A 298 20.75 -5.62 -4.86
N PRO A 299 20.30 -4.59 -4.11
CA PRO A 299 20.80 -3.23 -4.26
C PRO A 299 22.31 -3.16 -3.95
N LYS A 300 23.04 -2.33 -4.70
CA LYS A 300 24.49 -2.15 -4.51
C LYS A 300 24.81 -0.86 -3.77
N TYR A 301 24.03 0.19 -3.98
CA TYR A 301 24.25 1.49 -3.35
C TYR A 301 22.96 2.08 -2.80
N ILE A 302 23.08 2.87 -1.74
CA ILE A 302 21.93 3.50 -1.07
C ILE A 302 21.27 4.61 -1.90
N ASP A 303 21.91 5.07 -2.98
CA ASP A 303 21.41 6.10 -3.89
C ASP A 303 20.91 5.52 -5.23
N GLU A 304 20.76 4.20 -5.32
CA GLU A 304 20.08 3.55 -6.44
C GLU A 304 18.57 3.84 -6.42
N SER A 305 17.94 3.77 -7.59
CA SER A 305 16.49 3.97 -7.70
C SER A 305 15.76 2.86 -6.94
N GLY A 306 14.80 3.24 -6.11
CA GLY A 306 14.06 2.30 -5.26
C GLY A 306 14.75 1.99 -3.93
N CYS A 307 15.83 2.69 -3.58
CA CYS A 307 16.40 2.69 -2.22
C CYS A 307 15.93 3.92 -1.45
N ASP A 308 15.39 3.72 -0.25
CA ASP A 308 14.89 4.77 0.63
C ASP A 308 15.51 4.67 2.03
N LEU A 309 15.79 5.83 2.64
CA LEU A 309 16.21 5.91 4.04
C LEU A 309 14.99 5.67 4.93
N LEU A 310 15.03 4.61 5.73
CA LEU A 310 14.00 4.33 6.74
C LEU A 310 14.19 5.19 7.98
N GLY A 311 15.45 5.41 8.38
CA GLY A 311 15.83 6.40 9.38
C GLY A 311 17.22 6.18 9.94
N THR A 312 17.58 6.97 10.94
CA THR A 312 18.95 7.05 11.46
C THR A 312 18.96 7.04 12.98
N LEU A 313 19.79 6.17 13.56
CA LEU A 313 20.11 6.17 14.98
C LEU A 313 21.37 7.02 15.22
N GLU A 314 21.31 7.95 16.17
CA GLU A 314 22.45 8.80 16.54
C GLU A 314 23.14 8.28 17.80
N VAL A 315 24.33 7.70 17.66
CA VAL A 315 25.10 7.13 18.78
C VAL A 315 26.16 8.13 19.25
N PRO A 316 26.10 8.63 20.50
CA PRO A 316 27.08 9.56 21.04
C PRO A 316 28.38 8.83 21.37
N LEU A 317 29.39 9.00 20.51
CA LEU A 317 30.74 8.46 20.70
C LEU A 317 31.76 9.51 21.20
N LEU A 318 31.27 10.52 21.93
CA LEU A 318 31.95 11.80 22.20
C LEU A 318 33.34 11.70 22.86
N ASN A 319 33.65 10.59 23.55
CA ASN A 319 34.90 10.41 24.29
C ASN A 319 35.77 9.23 23.80
N HIS A 320 35.39 8.58 22.70
CA HIS A 320 36.10 7.38 22.24
C HIS A 320 37.22 7.68 21.25
N ASP A 321 38.22 6.81 21.21
CA ASP A 321 39.20 6.75 20.13
C ASP A 321 38.61 5.94 18.96
N PRO A 322 38.39 6.55 17.79
CA PRO A 322 37.75 5.87 16.65
C PRO A 322 38.43 4.57 16.23
N ALA A 323 39.73 4.42 16.48
CA ALA A 323 40.47 3.21 16.13
C ALA A 323 40.07 1.97 16.96
N ASN A 324 39.45 2.16 18.12
CA ASN A 324 39.20 1.13 19.13
C ASN A 324 37.71 0.96 19.47
N VAL A 325 36.81 1.57 18.69
CA VAL A 325 35.36 1.40 18.87
C VAL A 325 34.84 0.36 17.88
N GLU A 326 34.04 -0.57 18.39
CA GLU A 326 33.20 -1.45 17.59
C GLU A 326 31.75 -1.23 17.99
N VAL A 327 30.90 -1.07 16.99
CA VAL A 327 29.45 -0.89 17.17
C VAL A 327 28.76 -2.10 16.58
N GLU A 328 27.85 -2.68 17.36
CA GLU A 328 26.92 -3.70 16.91
C GLU A 328 25.58 -3.04 16.58
N GLU A 329 25.20 -3.08 15.31
CA GLU A 329 23.86 -2.72 14.88
C GLU A 329 23.05 -4.00 14.68
N THR A 330 21.92 -4.12 15.37
CA THR A 330 21.06 -5.31 15.31
C THR A 330 19.67 -4.92 14.84
N LEU A 331 19.24 -5.54 13.74
CA LEU A 331 17.86 -5.43 13.27
C LEU A 331 17.06 -6.61 13.83
N TYR A 332 15.93 -6.32 14.46
CA TYR A 332 14.99 -7.29 15.01
C TYR A 332 13.74 -7.30 14.16
N PHE A 333 13.41 -8.48 13.65
CA PHE A 333 12.28 -8.72 12.78
C PHE A 333 11.27 -9.67 13.46
N GLY A 334 10.03 -9.63 12.95
CA GLY A 334 8.96 -10.52 13.39
C GLY A 334 7.91 -9.87 14.30
N GLU A 335 8.07 -8.59 14.62
CA GLU A 335 7.01 -7.75 15.19
C GLU A 335 6.30 -6.97 14.07
N THR A 336 5.30 -6.13 14.41
CA THR A 336 4.66 -5.23 13.46
C THR A 336 5.58 -4.09 13.00
N GLU A 337 6.59 -3.78 13.81
CA GLU A 337 7.54 -2.71 13.58
C GLU A 337 8.95 -3.29 13.41
N LEU A 338 9.83 -2.55 12.72
CA LEU A 338 11.25 -2.91 12.67
C LEU A 338 11.97 -2.24 13.84
N ARG A 339 12.37 -3.04 14.82
CA ARG A 339 13.20 -2.56 15.92
C ARG A 339 14.68 -2.68 15.55
N VAL A 340 15.44 -1.63 15.86
CA VAL A 340 16.88 -1.56 15.57
C VAL A 340 17.60 -1.06 16.81
N THR A 341 18.69 -1.74 17.16
CA THR A 341 19.57 -1.28 18.24
C THR A 341 20.97 -1.04 17.73
N ALA A 342 21.59 0.06 18.15
CA ALA A 342 23.01 0.31 17.96
C ALA A 342 23.71 0.30 19.32
N ARG A 343 24.65 -0.63 19.52
CA ARG A 343 25.37 -0.85 20.79
C ARG A 343 26.85 -0.58 20.61
N ASP A 344 27.39 0.34 21.40
CA ASP A 344 28.84 0.48 21.57
C ASP A 344 29.35 -0.67 22.45
N LEU A 345 30.18 -1.53 21.87
CA LEU A 345 30.69 -2.73 22.53
C LEU A 345 31.71 -2.40 23.64
N SER A 346 32.31 -1.21 23.62
CA SER A 346 33.28 -0.80 24.65
C SER A 346 32.63 -0.38 25.95
N THR A 347 31.46 0.28 25.88
CA THR A 347 30.69 0.74 27.06
C THR A 347 29.47 -0.10 27.37
N ASN A 348 29.09 -0.99 26.45
CA ASN A 348 27.85 -1.76 26.46
C ASN A 348 26.58 -0.89 26.50
N LYS A 349 26.69 0.40 26.15
CA LYS A 349 25.53 1.29 26.00
C LYS A 349 24.88 1.04 24.65
N ALA A 350 23.56 0.93 24.65
CA ALA A 350 22.77 0.75 23.44
C ALA A 350 21.73 1.86 23.30
N ILE A 351 21.50 2.25 22.06
CA ILE A 351 20.34 3.04 21.65
C ILE A 351 19.40 2.10 20.93
N ASP A 352 18.11 2.32 21.16
CA ASP A 352 17.02 1.52 20.63
C ASP A 352 16.08 2.45 19.87
N PHE A 353 15.69 2.04 18.69
CA PHE A 353 14.76 2.78 17.85
C PHE A 353 13.83 1.81 17.14
N THR A 354 12.57 2.22 16.99
CA THR A 354 11.56 1.42 16.31
C THR A 354 11.02 2.19 15.12
N PHE A 355 11.14 1.60 13.94
CA PHE A 355 10.60 2.15 12.69
C PHE A 355 9.25 1.50 12.39
N ASP A 356 8.24 2.33 12.14
CA ASP A 356 6.99 1.85 11.56
C ASP A 356 7.23 1.52 10.08
N ILE A 357 6.85 0.31 9.68
CA ILE A 357 7.07 -0.24 8.33
C ILE A 357 5.74 -0.60 7.65
N LEU A 358 4.61 -0.17 8.22
CA LEU A 358 3.25 -0.40 7.72
C LEU A 358 2.86 0.53 6.58
#